data_AF-A0A7Z9HY41-F1
#
_entry.id   AF-A0A7Z9HY41-F1
#
_cell.length_a   1.000
_cell.length_b   1.000
_cell.length_c   1.000
_cell.angle_alpha   90.00
_cell.angle_beta   90.00
_cell.angle_gamma   90.00
#
_symmetry.space_group_name_H-M   'P 1'
#
loop_
_entity.id
_entity.type
_entity.pdbx_description
1 polymer ?
#
loop_
_entity_poly.entity_id
_entity_poly.type
_entity_poly.pdbx_seq_one_letter_code
_entity_poly.pdbx_strand_id
1 'polypeptide(L)' 'MYHILCFCATTVWADNLLANPGFDSLNLDGMPNQWDVFIMPDNHAVGQADTTAHDGDYAAMLHTPNLYKKEPVNNWSQII' A
#
# COMPACT_ATOMS: atom_id res chain seq x y z
N MET A 1 -18.14 33.80 25.32
CA MET A 1 -16.86 33.75 24.56
C MET A 1 -16.37 32.31 24.64
N TYR A 2 -16.49 31.53 23.57
CA TYR A 2 -16.14 30.10 23.58
C TYR A 2 -14.68 29.95 23.15
N HIS A 3 -13.85 29.38 24.02
CA HIS A 3 -12.47 29.03 23.71
C HIS A 3 -12.44 27.60 23.16
N ILE A 4 -12.17 27.45 21.87
CA ILE A 4 -11.92 26.15 21.25
C ILE A 4 -10.46 25.78 21.57
N LEU A 5 -10.27 24.75 22.39
CA LEU A 5 -8.97 24.12 22.62
C LEU A 5 -8.66 23.20 21.44
N CYS A 6 -7.67 23.57 20.64
CA CYS A 6 -7.17 22.76 19.54
C CYS A 6 -6.07 21.83 20.07
N PHE A 7 -6.38 20.55 20.28
CA PHE A 7 -5.38 19.54 20.63
C PHE A 7 -4.63 19.14 19.36
N CYS A 8 -3.39 19.61 19.23
CA CYS A 8 -2.49 19.16 18.18
C CYS A 8 -1.73 17.93 18.70
N ALA A 9 -2.07 16.74 18.21
CA ALA A 9 -1.34 15.52 18.53
C ALA A 9 -0.05 15.50 17.71
N THR A 10 1.09 15.67 18.37
CA THR A 10 2.40 15.44 17.74
C THR A 10 2.69 13.95 17.79
N THR A 11 2.58 13.27 16.66
CA THR A 11 3.08 11.90 16.55
C THR A 11 4.61 11.96 16.61
N VAL A 12 5.20 11.26 17.58
CA VAL A 12 6.64 10.99 17.59
C VAL A 12 6.88 9.98 16.47
N TRP A 13 7.15 10.47 15.26
CA TRP A 13 7.64 9.61 14.19
C TRP A 13 9.03 9.16 14.60
N ALA A 14 9.17 7.91 15.02
CA ALA A 14 10.46 7.25 14.90
C ALA A 14 10.90 7.39 13.43
N ASP A 15 12.16 7.76 13.18
CA ASP A 15 12.66 7.90 11.82
C ASP A 15 12.30 6.64 11.03
N ASN A 16 11.50 6.82 9.99
CA ASN A 16 10.98 5.69 9.25
C ASN A 16 12.15 5.05 8.50
N LEU A 17 12.39 3.76 8.76
CA LEU A 17 13.51 3.03 8.16
C LEU A 17 13.30 2.82 6.66
N LEU A 18 12.06 2.83 6.21
CA LEU A 18 11.68 2.65 4.83
C LEU A 18 11.50 3.99 4.15
N ALA A 19 12.05 4.13 2.96
CA ALA A 19 11.74 5.25 2.09
C ALA A 19 10.33 5.06 1.51
N ASN A 20 9.53 6.14 1.50
CA ASN A 20 8.17 6.14 0.97
C ASN A 20 7.26 4.99 1.49
N PRO A 21 7.11 4.83 2.82
CA PRO A 21 6.39 3.71 3.41
C PRO A 21 4.87 3.80 3.25
N GLY A 22 4.35 5.01 3.01
CA GLY A 22 2.93 5.25 2.72
C GLY A 22 2.57 5.14 1.23
N PHE A 23 3.55 4.92 0.35
CA PHE A 23 3.36 4.84 -1.10
C PHE A 23 2.84 6.11 -1.79
N ASP A 24 2.73 7.23 -1.08
CA ASP A 24 2.16 8.49 -1.60
C ASP A 24 3.03 9.21 -2.64
N SER A 25 4.32 8.87 -2.70
CA SER A 25 5.21 9.40 -3.74
C SER A 25 5.28 8.44 -4.93
N LEU A 26 4.74 8.84 -6.08
CA LEU A 26 4.76 8.04 -7.30
C LEU A 26 5.84 8.50 -8.29
N ASN A 27 6.36 7.56 -9.09
CA ASN A 27 7.22 7.84 -10.25
C ASN A 27 6.37 8.19 -11.49
N LEU A 28 7.02 8.47 -12.62
CA LEU A 28 6.33 8.82 -13.87
C LEU A 28 5.48 7.68 -14.45
N ASP A 29 5.77 6.43 -14.05
CA ASP A 29 5.03 5.24 -14.46
C ASP A 29 3.87 4.91 -13.51
N GLY A 30 3.61 5.77 -12.50
CA GLY A 30 2.53 5.60 -11.52
C GLY A 30 2.84 4.55 -10.44
N MET A 31 4.09 4.15 -10.28
CA MET A 31 4.54 3.21 -9.25
C MET A 31 5.13 3.94 -8.04
N PRO A 32 5.04 3.40 -6.82
CA PRO A 32 5.65 4.03 -5.66
C PRO A 32 7.17 4.19 -5.81
N ASN A 33 7.66 5.42 -5.66
CA ASN A 33 9.09 5.73 -5.64
C ASN A 33 9.80 4.89 -4.56
N GLN A 34 11.03 4.43 -4.85
CA GLN A 34 11.86 3.60 -3.95
C GLN A 34 11.33 2.16 -3.72
N TRP A 35 10.35 1.73 -4.51
CA TRP A 35 9.83 0.36 -4.49
C TRP A 35 9.85 -0.23 -5.90
N ASP A 36 10.32 -1.48 -5.99
CA ASP A 36 10.28 -2.26 -7.23
C ASP A 36 9.24 -3.38 -7.10
N VAL A 37 8.39 -3.51 -8.11
CA VAL A 37 7.43 -4.61 -8.19
C VAL A 37 8.15 -5.86 -8.69
N PHE A 38 8.05 -6.94 -7.93
CA PHE A 38 8.57 -8.25 -8.30
C PHE A 38 7.48 -9.32 -8.19
N ILE A 39 7.26 -10.04 -9.29
CA ILE A 39 6.21 -11.07 -9.41
C ILE A 39 6.83 -12.29 -10.12
N MET A 40 6.59 -13.49 -9.59
CA MET A 40 7.02 -14.77 -10.17
C MET A 40 5.83 -15.72 -10.36
N PRO A 41 6.01 -16.74 -11.21
CA PRO A 41 5.63 -16.74 -12.61
C PRO A 41 4.09 -16.82 -12.76
N ASP A 42 3.42 -15.68 -12.67
CA ASP A 42 2.08 -15.50 -13.21
C ASP A 42 2.15 -14.36 -14.22
N ASN A 43 2.02 -14.70 -15.51
CA ASN A 43 2.17 -13.74 -16.62
C ASN A 43 1.11 -12.64 -16.63
N HIS A 44 0.07 -12.77 -15.80
CA HIS A 44 -1.03 -11.81 -15.78
C HIS A 44 -1.18 -11.09 -14.42
N ALA A 45 -0.34 -11.42 -13.43
CA ALA A 45 -0.34 -10.69 -12.17
C ALA A 45 0.34 -9.32 -12.36
N VAL A 46 -0.27 -8.28 -11.77
CA VAL A 46 0.19 -6.89 -11.91
C VAL A 46 0.29 -6.24 -10.54
N GLY A 47 1.35 -5.46 -10.34
CA GLY A 47 1.46 -4.50 -9.24
C GLY A 47 1.09 -3.11 -9.74
N GLN A 48 0.42 -2.31 -8.92
CA GLN A 48 0.11 -0.92 -9.23
C GLN A 48 -0.16 -0.11 -7.96
N ALA A 49 -0.16 1.22 -8.07
CA ALA A 49 -0.76 2.08 -7.05
C ALA A 49 -2.29 2.04 -7.16
N ASP A 50 -2.97 2.10 -6.01
CA ASP A 50 -4.42 2.18 -5.89
C ASP A 50 -4.77 3.37 -4.99
N THR A 51 -5.85 4.09 -5.31
CA THR A 51 -6.39 5.19 -4.49
C THR A 51 -7.26 4.69 -3.33
N THR A 52 -7.56 3.39 -3.29
CA THR A 52 -8.28 2.73 -2.19
C THR A 52 -7.30 2.45 -1.06
N ALA A 53 -6.91 3.51 -0.35
CA ALA A 53 -5.94 3.46 0.73
C ALA A 53 -6.61 3.41 2.12
N HIS A 54 -5.90 2.87 3.11
CA HIS A 54 -6.33 2.95 4.53
C HIS A 54 -6.07 4.34 5.11
N ASP A 55 -4.97 4.98 4.72
CA ASP A 55 -4.56 6.34 5.05
C ASP A 55 -3.69 6.87 3.90
N GLY A 56 -3.59 8.19 3.74
CA GLY A 56 -2.91 8.82 2.61
C GLY A 56 -3.71 8.76 1.29
N ASP A 57 -3.03 9.04 0.18
CA ASP A 57 -3.63 9.11 -1.15
C ASP A 57 -3.51 7.79 -1.92
N TYR A 58 -2.51 6.95 -1.58
CA TYR A 58 -2.23 5.72 -2.33
C TYR A 58 -1.92 4.50 -1.45
N ALA A 59 -2.15 3.32 -2.01
CA ALA A 59 -1.72 2.03 -1.50
C ALA A 59 -1.05 1.20 -2.61
N ALA A 60 -0.15 0.29 -2.24
CA ALA A 60 0.37 -0.71 -3.16
C ALA A 60 -0.65 -1.86 -3.32
N MET A 61 -1.11 -2.10 -4.54
CA MET A 61 -1.99 -3.22 -4.87
C MET A 61 -1.25 -4.27 -5.69
N LEU A 62 -1.44 -5.54 -5.31
CA LEU A 62 -1.09 -6.70 -6.12
C LEU A 62 -2.37 -7.36 -6.61
N HIS A 63 -2.57 -7.37 -7.93
CA HIS A 63 -3.69 -8.06 -8.57
C HIS A 63 -3.20 -9.35 -9.22
N THR A 64 -3.81 -10.48 -8.87
CA THR A 64 -3.59 -11.79 -9.51
C THR A 64 -4.91 -12.27 -10.12
N PRO A 65 -5.02 -12.45 -11.45
CA PRO A 65 -6.28 -12.80 -12.09
C PRO A 65 -6.69 -14.27 -11.85
N ASN A 66 -5.70 -15.12 -11.58
CA ASN A 66 -5.97 -16.50 -11.18
C ASN A 66 -6.13 -16.56 -9.66
N LEU A 67 -7.30 -16.99 -9.20
CA LEU A 67 -7.47 -17.35 -7.79
C LEU A 67 -6.54 -18.53 -7.47
N TYR A 68 -5.67 -18.36 -6.48
CA TYR A 68 -4.89 -19.46 -5.94
C TYR A 68 -5.81 -20.61 -5.51
N LYS A 69 -5.36 -21.86 -5.71
CA LYS A 69 -6.06 -23.02 -5.17
C LYS A 69 -6.05 -22.91 -3.65
N LYS A 70 -7.25 -22.70 -3.08
CA LYS A 70 -7.49 -22.60 -1.63
C LYS A 70 -6.83 -23.72 -0.82
N GLU A 71 -6.68 -24.90 -1.42
CA GLU A 71 -6.02 -26.06 -0.84
C GLU A 71 -4.87 -26.55 -1.75
N PRO A 72 -3.68 -26.86 -1.20
CA PRO A 72 -3.25 -26.73 0.20
C PRO A 72 -2.66 -25.33 0.53
N VAL A 73 -2.81 -24.35 -0.36
CA VAL A 73 -2.09 -23.06 -0.32
C VAL A 73 -3.04 -21.94 0.13
N ASN A 74 -3.38 -21.89 1.41
CA ASN A 74 -4.21 -20.83 1.99
C ASN A 74 -3.38 -19.58 2.33
N ASN A 75 -3.01 -18.76 1.33
CA ASN A 75 -2.49 -17.45 1.68
C ASN A 75 -3.62 -16.56 2.22
N TRP A 76 -3.45 -16.03 3.44
CA TRP A 76 -4.40 -15.13 4.13
C TRP A 76 -4.62 -13.78 3.43
N SER A 77 -4.14 -13.60 2.20
CA SER A 77 -4.23 -12.38 1.39
C SER A 77 -5.44 -12.34 0.45
N GLN A 78 -6.33 -13.33 0.47
CA GLN A 78 -7.59 -13.25 -0.26
C GLN A 78 -8.59 -12.38 0.52
N ILE A 79 -8.73 -11.12 0.11
CA ILE A 79 -9.90 -10.31 0.45
C ILE A 79 -11.03 -10.76 -0.48
N ILE A 80 -12.13 -11.24 0.10
CA ILE A 80 -13.39 -11.58 -0.61
C ILE A 80 -14.23 -10.32 -0.77
#